data_AF-A0A4Z1SS50-F1
#
_entry.id   AF-A0A4Z1SS50-F1
#
_cell.length_a   1.000
_cell.length_b   1.000
_cell.length_c   1.000
_cell.angle_alpha   90.00
_cell.angle_beta   90.00
_cell.angle_gamma   90.00
#
_symmetry.space_group_name_H-M   'P 1'
#
loop_
_entity.id
_entity.type
_entity.pdbx_description
1 polymer ?
#
loop_
_entity_poly.entity_id
_entity_poly.type
_entity_poly.pdbx_seq_one_letter_code
_entity_poly.pdbx_strand_id
1 'polypeptide(L)'
;MLSVDLDVVLRLVDVSVGALPDVAHGIVLGTVGDEGMVCTEFVTGRSASELSHLRASLRAISGGTDVIAFFTSTTEALPLRDEAFQSACATQLANLTFVGRPCILTLDPRYLEFGQVRLCAYECEPGATLKPTEIEVSINESIAPRAVLETLMAKTPKLTALKPIPSIDTLKYLQTYYTELKGRTPEKVPFIEKELGYLLSLEAELRRELLGSKE
;
A
#
# COMPACT_ATOMS: atom_id res chain seq x y z
N MET A 1 16.41 -3.69 2.22
CA MET A 1 15.13 -4.41 2.35
C MET A 1 14.33 -3.77 3.48
N LEU A 2 13.02 -3.64 3.30
CA LEU A 2 12.07 -3.17 4.31
C LEU A 2 11.13 -4.33 4.66
N SER A 3 11.20 -4.82 5.89
CA SER A 3 10.26 -5.80 6.40
C SER A 3 9.11 -5.12 7.12
N VAL A 4 7.87 -5.52 6.89
CA VAL A 4 6.68 -4.89 7.46
C VAL A 4 5.87 -5.93 8.21
N ASP A 5 5.66 -5.72 9.52
CA ASP A 5 4.84 -6.60 10.32
C ASP A 5 3.38 -6.62 9.82
N LEU A 6 2.76 -7.79 9.85
CA LEU A 6 1.40 -7.98 9.35
C LEU A 6 0.38 -7.04 10.00
N ASP A 7 0.52 -6.74 11.30
CA ASP A 7 -0.35 -5.80 12.00
C ASP A 7 -0.23 -4.36 11.45
N VAL A 8 0.98 -3.96 11.04
CA VAL A 8 1.20 -2.68 10.35
C VAL A 8 0.50 -2.71 9.00
N VAL A 9 0.66 -3.80 8.23
CA VAL A 9 -0.01 -3.96 6.92
C VAL A 9 -1.53 -3.80 7.05
N LEU A 10 -2.15 -4.46 8.04
CA LEU A 10 -3.59 -4.36 8.27
C LEU A 10 -4.03 -2.93 8.58
N ARG A 11 -3.24 -2.17 9.36
CA ARG A 11 -3.53 -0.74 9.63
C ARG A 11 -3.36 0.13 8.39
N LEU A 12 -2.35 -0.12 7.56
CA LEU A 12 -2.14 0.60 6.30
C LEU A 12 -3.34 0.39 5.37
N VAL A 13 -3.85 -0.84 5.29
CA VAL A 13 -5.04 -1.19 4.50
C VAL A 13 -6.27 -0.45 5.03
N ASP A 14 -6.56 -0.56 6.33
CA ASP A 14 -7.72 0.06 6.97
C ASP A 14 -7.77 1.57 6.70
N VAL A 15 -6.63 2.24 6.86
CA VAL A 15 -6.52 3.70 6.71
C VAL A 15 -6.58 4.10 5.24
N SER A 16 -6.01 3.32 4.33
CA SER A 16 -6.09 3.59 2.90
C SER A 16 -7.51 3.43 2.37
N VAL A 17 -8.25 2.42 2.83
CA VAL A 17 -9.65 2.22 2.46
C VAL A 17 -10.53 3.33 3.04
N GLY A 18 -10.32 3.68 4.32
CA GLY A 18 -11.08 4.74 4.99
C GLY A 18 -10.84 6.14 4.44
N ALA A 19 -9.69 6.38 3.78
CA ALA A 19 -9.37 7.66 3.18
C ALA A 19 -9.94 7.86 1.78
N LEU A 20 -10.42 6.82 1.08
CA LEU A 20 -10.90 6.96 -0.30
C LEU A 20 -12.07 7.96 -0.40
N PRO A 21 -12.06 8.87 -1.40
CA PRO A 21 -11.15 8.95 -2.56
C PRO A 21 -9.85 9.75 -2.32
N ASP A 22 -9.63 10.26 -1.11
CA ASP A 22 -8.45 11.05 -0.75
C ASP A 22 -7.20 10.18 -0.53
N VAL A 23 -6.08 10.84 -0.26
CA VAL A 23 -4.79 10.19 0.02
C VAL A 23 -4.60 10.02 1.52
N ALA A 24 -4.41 8.78 1.96
CA ALA A 24 -3.93 8.46 3.29
C ALA A 24 -2.43 8.78 3.44
N HIS A 25 -2.07 9.39 4.56
CA HIS A 25 -0.69 9.64 4.95
C HIS A 25 -0.42 9.17 6.38
N GLY A 26 0.84 8.85 6.67
CA GLY A 26 1.27 8.56 8.02
C GLY A 26 2.76 8.30 8.14
N ILE A 27 3.17 7.92 9.34
CA ILE A 27 4.56 7.53 9.62
C ILE A 27 4.60 6.07 10.04
N VAL A 28 5.62 5.39 9.52
CA VAL A 28 5.98 4.04 9.92
C VAL A 28 7.16 4.11 10.89
N LEU A 29 7.00 3.47 12.04
CA LEU A 29 8.02 3.36 13.07
C LEU A 29 8.55 1.94 13.12
N GLY A 30 9.79 1.80 13.56
CA GLY A 30 10.42 0.50 13.68
C GLY A 30 11.87 0.57 14.11
N THR A 31 12.61 -0.46 13.74
CA THR A 31 14.03 -0.62 14.08
C THR A 31 14.88 -0.81 12.84
N VAL A 32 16.12 -0.36 12.90
CA VAL A 32 17.13 -0.59 11.86
C VAL A 32 18.15 -1.59 12.41
N GLY A 33 18.32 -2.71 11.71
CA GLY A 33 19.31 -3.74 12.03
C GLY A 33 20.17 -4.10 10.83
N ASP A 34 21.03 -5.11 10.99
CA ASP A 34 22.00 -5.52 9.97
C ASP A 34 21.33 -6.07 8.69
N GLU A 35 20.15 -6.67 8.82
CA GLU A 35 19.38 -7.25 7.69
C GLU A 35 18.45 -6.24 7.01
N GLY A 36 18.33 -5.03 7.53
CA GLY A 36 17.49 -3.96 6.97
C GLY A 36 16.61 -3.27 8.00
N MET A 37 15.54 -2.65 7.50
CA MET A 37 14.56 -1.91 8.32
C MET A 37 13.36 -2.80 8.60
N VAL A 38 12.89 -2.83 9.86
CA VAL A 38 11.71 -3.60 10.27
C VAL A 38 10.65 -2.65 10.80
N CYS A 39 9.50 -2.60 10.15
CA CYS A 39 8.35 -1.79 10.52
C CYS A 39 7.47 -2.55 11.51
N THR A 40 7.36 -2.02 12.72
CA THR A 40 6.59 -2.62 13.81
C THR A 40 5.35 -1.80 14.18
N GLU A 41 5.32 -0.51 13.83
CA GLU A 41 4.20 0.36 14.17
C GLU A 41 3.86 1.37 13.06
N PHE A 42 2.62 1.86 13.09
CA PHE A 42 2.11 2.87 12.16
C PHE A 42 1.24 3.90 12.88
N VAL A 43 1.45 5.18 12.52
CA VAL A 43 0.76 6.35 13.08
C VAL A 43 0.09 7.13 11.94
N THR A 44 -1.24 7.29 12.05
CA THR A 44 -2.10 7.87 11.01
C THR A 44 -2.27 9.38 11.13
N GLY A 45 -2.61 10.03 10.01
CA GLY A 45 -3.34 11.30 10.02
C GLY A 45 -2.55 12.53 10.48
N ARG A 46 -1.22 12.47 10.49
CA ARG A 46 -0.38 13.60 10.88
C ARG A 46 0.65 13.94 9.82
N SER A 47 0.74 15.23 9.52
CA SER A 47 1.83 15.79 8.71
C SER A 47 3.18 15.60 9.43
N ALA A 48 4.27 15.53 8.66
CA ALA A 48 5.61 15.43 9.24
C ALA A 48 5.92 16.56 10.25
N SER A 49 5.36 17.75 10.03
CA SER A 49 5.48 18.89 10.94
C SER A 49 4.82 18.66 12.31
N GLU A 50 3.64 18.02 12.35
CA GLU A 50 2.97 17.68 13.61
C GLU A 50 3.72 16.60 14.40
N LEU A 51 4.42 15.71 13.70
CA LEU A 51 5.11 14.57 14.30
C LEU A 51 6.52 14.92 14.79
N SER A 52 7.15 15.96 14.24
CA SER A 52 8.45 16.47 14.72
C SER A 52 8.44 16.80 16.22
N HIS A 53 7.32 17.32 16.74
CA HIS A 53 7.12 17.63 18.15
C HIS A 53 6.79 16.42 19.03
N LEU A 54 6.34 15.32 18.42
CA LEU A 54 5.90 14.11 19.12
C LEU A 54 6.99 13.04 19.21
N ARG A 55 8.19 13.25 18.64
CA ARG A 55 9.27 12.25 18.63
C ARG A 55 9.62 11.71 20.02
N ALA A 56 9.75 12.59 21.01
CA ALA A 56 10.05 12.18 22.39
C ALA A 56 8.91 11.36 23.00
N SER A 57 7.66 11.76 22.73
CA SER A 57 6.45 11.07 23.21
C SER A 57 6.24 9.74 22.50
N LEU A 58 6.48 9.66 21.19
CA LEU A 58 6.42 8.44 20.40
C LEU A 58 7.46 7.45 20.93
N ARG A 59 8.74 7.84 21.01
CA ARG A 59 9.80 6.95 21.52
C ARG A 59 9.54 6.45 22.95
N ALA A 60 8.91 7.26 23.79
CA ALA A 60 8.54 6.89 25.15
C ALA A 60 7.35 5.90 25.21
N ILE A 61 6.42 5.96 24.25
CA ILE A 61 5.23 5.11 24.18
C ILE A 61 5.50 3.83 23.37
N SER A 62 6.31 3.93 22.33
CA SER A 62 6.60 2.89 21.34
C SER A 62 7.81 2.01 21.69
N GLY A 63 8.20 2.00 22.96
CA GLY A 63 9.27 1.13 23.47
C GLY A 63 10.65 1.35 22.83
N GLY A 64 10.91 2.54 22.28
CA GLY A 64 12.20 2.88 21.67
C GLY A 64 12.29 2.73 20.15
N THR A 65 11.17 2.58 19.43
CA THR A 65 11.18 2.57 17.96
C THR A 65 11.42 3.97 17.35
N ASP A 66 12.02 3.99 16.17
CA ASP A 66 12.41 5.19 15.44
C ASP A 66 11.61 5.35 14.14
N VAL A 67 11.57 6.57 13.61
CA VAL A 67 10.96 6.85 12.29
C VAL A 67 11.83 6.24 11.19
N ILE A 68 11.24 5.32 10.42
CA ILE A 68 11.95 4.61 9.34
C ILE A 68 11.35 4.88 7.96
N ALA A 69 10.05 5.15 7.85
CA ALA A 69 9.41 5.47 6.57
C ALA A 69 8.28 6.50 6.71
N PHE A 70 8.08 7.28 5.64
CA PHE A 70 6.84 8.01 5.42
C PHE A 70 5.88 7.14 4.59
N PHE A 71 4.62 7.07 4.97
CA PHE A 71 3.59 6.32 4.26
C PHE A 71 2.68 7.24 3.45
N THR A 72 2.33 6.82 2.23
CA THR A 72 1.31 7.47 1.41
C THR A 72 0.54 6.45 0.56
N SER A 73 -0.79 6.54 0.53
CA SER A 73 -1.59 5.74 -0.41
C SER A 73 -1.57 6.39 -1.80
N THR A 74 -1.21 5.65 -2.84
CA THR A 74 -1.14 6.22 -4.19
C THR A 74 -1.59 5.23 -5.24
N THR A 75 -2.34 5.75 -6.21
CA THR A 75 -2.83 5.07 -7.41
C THR A 75 -1.76 4.91 -8.51
N GLU A 76 -0.52 5.32 -8.28
CA GLU A 76 0.56 5.03 -9.22
C GLU A 76 1.85 4.80 -8.43
N ALA A 77 2.77 4.04 -9.01
CA ALA A 77 4.11 3.90 -8.48
C ALA A 77 4.76 5.28 -8.33
N LEU A 78 5.45 5.53 -7.22
CA LEU A 78 6.01 6.85 -6.90
C LEU A 78 6.85 7.47 -8.05
N PRO A 79 7.71 6.73 -8.79
CA PRO A 79 8.48 7.31 -9.89
C PRO A 79 7.64 7.75 -11.09
N LEU A 80 6.39 7.28 -11.19
CA LEU A 80 5.46 7.60 -12.28
C LEU A 80 4.52 8.76 -11.93
N ARG A 81 4.51 9.20 -10.66
CA ARG A 81 3.70 10.33 -10.19
C ARG A 81 4.28 11.66 -10.65
N ASP A 82 3.41 12.68 -10.71
CA ASP A 82 3.79 14.04 -11.07
C ASP A 82 4.83 14.66 -10.09
N GLU A 83 5.53 15.69 -10.58
CA GLU A 83 6.56 16.40 -9.82
C GLU A 83 6.01 17.07 -8.55
N ALA A 84 4.73 17.45 -8.53
CA ALA A 84 4.11 18.08 -7.36
C ALA A 84 3.94 17.06 -6.21
N PHE A 85 3.52 15.84 -6.52
CA PHE A 85 3.40 14.74 -5.56
C PHE A 85 4.77 14.30 -5.06
N GLN A 86 5.75 14.20 -5.95
CA GLN A 86 7.14 13.91 -5.57
C GLN A 86 7.71 15.02 -4.67
N SER A 87 7.49 16.29 -5.00
CA SER A 87 7.93 17.43 -4.18
C SER A 87 7.25 17.48 -2.80
N ALA A 88 5.95 17.15 -2.74
CA ALA A 88 5.22 17.03 -1.48
C ALA A 88 5.82 15.91 -0.60
N CYS A 89 6.10 14.75 -1.19
CA CYS A 89 6.78 13.65 -0.51
C CYS A 89 8.19 14.04 -0.04
N ALA A 90 8.97 14.76 -0.87
CA ALA A 90 10.30 15.27 -0.50
C ALA A 90 10.23 16.19 0.71
N THR A 91 9.22 17.06 0.74
CA THR A 91 8.97 17.99 1.85
C THR A 91 8.62 17.22 3.12
N GLN A 92 7.79 16.18 3.04
CA GLN A 92 7.50 15.32 4.19
C GLN A 92 8.76 14.63 4.70
N LEU A 93 9.58 14.05 3.80
CA LEU A 93 10.86 13.44 4.19
C LEU A 93 11.81 14.45 4.86
N ALA A 94 11.95 15.66 4.32
CA ALA A 94 12.84 16.68 4.87
C ALA A 94 12.44 17.12 6.30
N ASN A 95 11.15 17.03 6.62
CA ASN A 95 10.61 17.38 7.94
C ASN A 95 10.70 16.24 8.96
N LEU A 96 11.15 15.05 8.54
CA LEU A 96 11.29 13.89 9.41
C LEU A 96 12.76 13.61 9.72
N THR A 97 13.03 13.25 10.97
CA THR A 97 14.35 12.72 11.34
C THR A 97 14.32 11.21 11.32
N PHE A 98 14.93 10.62 10.31
CA PHE A 98 15.03 9.18 10.14
C PHE A 98 16.19 8.60 10.94
N VAL A 99 16.04 7.34 11.35
CA VAL A 99 17.18 6.48 11.66
C VAL A 99 17.39 5.58 10.45
N GLY A 100 18.61 5.59 9.90
CA GLY A 100 18.91 4.91 8.63
C GLY A 100 18.61 5.77 7.40
N ARG A 101 18.21 5.12 6.31
CA ARG A 101 17.94 5.79 5.02
C ARG A 101 16.47 6.21 4.92
N PRO A 102 16.16 7.45 4.52
CA PRO A 102 14.78 7.89 4.31
C PRO A 102 14.11 7.02 3.25
N CYS A 103 12.95 6.48 3.58
CA CYS A 103 12.15 5.74 2.62
C CYS A 103 10.68 6.17 2.62
N ILE A 104 10.05 6.00 1.46
CA ILE A 104 8.62 6.21 1.27
C ILE A 104 7.99 4.84 1.03
N LEU A 105 7.07 4.45 1.91
CA LEU A 105 6.22 3.29 1.74
C LEU A 105 4.93 3.73 1.05
N THR A 106 4.55 3.00 0.02
CA THR A 106 3.33 3.25 -0.75
C THR A 106 2.44 2.03 -0.75
N LEU A 107 1.13 2.27 -0.67
CA LEU A 107 0.11 1.26 -0.90
C LEU A 107 -0.81 1.73 -2.03
N ASP A 108 -1.09 0.87 -3.01
CA ASP A 108 -2.08 1.15 -4.03
C ASP A 108 -3.45 0.59 -3.61
N PRO A 109 -4.40 1.44 -3.20
CA PRO A 109 -5.67 0.98 -2.64
C PRO A 109 -6.53 0.24 -3.66
N ARG A 110 -6.28 0.37 -4.96
CA ARG A 110 -7.09 -0.32 -5.98
C ARG A 110 -6.75 -1.80 -6.08
N TYR A 111 -5.52 -2.20 -5.73
CA TYR A 111 -5.16 -3.61 -5.67
C TYR A 111 -5.93 -4.34 -4.54
N LEU A 112 -6.37 -3.60 -3.52
CA LEU A 112 -7.18 -4.14 -2.43
C LEU A 112 -8.54 -4.64 -2.94
N GLU A 113 -9.11 -4.00 -3.95
CA GLU A 113 -10.35 -4.45 -4.59
C GLU A 113 -10.20 -5.79 -5.32
N PHE A 114 -8.97 -6.24 -5.58
CA PHE A 114 -8.64 -7.58 -6.12
C PHE A 114 -8.21 -8.55 -5.01
N GLY A 115 -8.32 -8.16 -3.74
CA GLY A 115 -7.82 -8.93 -2.61
C GLY A 115 -6.30 -8.99 -2.54
N GLN A 116 -5.60 -8.02 -3.14
CA GLN A 116 -4.14 -7.94 -3.15
C GLN A 116 -3.64 -6.72 -2.38
N VAL A 117 -2.63 -6.94 -1.54
CA VAL A 117 -1.90 -5.84 -0.90
C VAL A 117 -0.64 -5.58 -1.71
N ARG A 118 -0.59 -4.44 -2.40
CA ARG A 118 0.59 -4.01 -3.14
C ARG A 118 1.32 -2.91 -2.37
N LEU A 119 2.35 -3.32 -1.63
CA LEU A 119 3.27 -2.42 -0.96
C LEU A 119 4.53 -2.24 -1.81
N CYS A 120 4.90 -0.99 -2.07
CA CYS A 120 6.18 -0.63 -2.69
C CYS A 120 6.90 0.35 -1.76
N ALA A 121 8.20 0.14 -1.54
CA ALA A 121 9.02 1.04 -0.76
C ALA A 121 10.10 1.65 -1.64
N TYR A 122 10.38 2.94 -1.43
CA TYR A 122 11.33 3.70 -2.21
C TYR A 122 12.35 4.37 -1.31
N GLU A 123 13.62 3.99 -1.41
CA GLU A 123 14.72 4.77 -0.83
C GLU A 123 14.86 6.09 -1.58
N CYS A 124 15.01 7.17 -0.83
CA CYS A 124 15.07 8.52 -1.39
C CYS A 124 16.34 9.22 -0.91
N GLU A 125 17.15 9.70 -1.86
CA GLU A 125 18.20 10.65 -1.54
C GLU A 125 17.57 12.02 -1.21
N PRO A 126 17.90 12.64 -0.07
CA PRO A 126 17.41 13.98 0.25
C PRO A 126 17.87 14.99 -0.81
N GLY A 127 16.94 15.71 -1.44
CA GLY A 127 17.24 16.69 -2.48
C GLY A 127 16.01 17.37 -3.07
N ALA A 128 16.20 18.32 -3.99
CA ALA A 128 15.12 19.08 -4.63
C ALA A 128 14.25 18.24 -5.59
N THR A 129 14.76 17.09 -6.03
CA THR A 129 14.02 16.11 -6.84
C THR A 129 14.18 14.74 -6.20
N LEU A 130 13.06 14.07 -5.88
CA LEU A 130 13.11 12.68 -5.45
C LEU A 130 13.65 11.86 -6.61
N LYS A 131 14.71 11.10 -6.37
CA LYS A 131 15.13 9.98 -7.24
C LYS A 131 14.82 8.69 -6.49
N PRO A 132 13.54 8.29 -6.43
CA PRO A 132 13.13 7.13 -5.66
C PRO A 132 13.73 5.87 -6.28
N THR A 133 14.50 5.12 -5.48
CA THR A 133 14.98 3.79 -5.83
C THR A 133 14.11 2.77 -5.12
N GLU A 134 13.41 1.92 -5.87
CA GLU A 134 12.56 0.88 -5.27
C GLU A 134 13.43 -0.10 -4.49
N ILE A 135 13.03 -0.40 -3.26
CA ILE A 135 13.64 -1.41 -2.42
C ILE A 135 12.65 -2.53 -2.16
N GLU A 136 13.19 -3.73 -1.97
CA GLU A 136 12.40 -4.92 -1.66
C GLU A 136 11.62 -4.73 -0.36
N VAL A 137 10.32 -5.05 -0.43
CA VAL A 137 9.40 -5.11 0.72
C VAL A 137 9.07 -6.55 1.02
N SER A 138 9.29 -6.98 2.25
CA SER A 138 8.84 -8.28 2.76
C SER A 138 7.78 -8.09 3.83
N ILE A 139 6.79 -8.99 3.90
CA ILE A 139 5.79 -8.98 4.98
C ILE A 139 6.24 -9.99 6.03
N ASN A 140 6.45 -9.50 7.25
CA ASN A 140 6.77 -10.34 8.40
C ASN A 140 5.48 -10.86 9.02
N GLU A 141 5.17 -12.12 8.76
CA GLU A 141 4.07 -12.83 9.40
C GLU A 141 4.50 -13.30 10.78
N SER A 142 4.31 -12.45 11.80
CA SER A 142 4.46 -12.92 13.17
C SER A 142 3.43 -14.02 13.47
N ILE A 143 3.83 -15.01 14.27
CA ILE A 143 3.04 -16.25 14.51
C ILE A 143 1.69 -15.94 15.17
N ALA A 144 1.62 -14.90 16.00
CA ALA A 144 0.43 -14.56 16.76
C ALA A 144 -0.71 -13.95 15.89
N PRO A 145 -0.49 -12.91 15.08
CA PRO A 145 -1.50 -12.41 14.12
C PRO A 145 -1.98 -13.47 13.14
N ARG A 146 -1.08 -14.34 12.68
CA ARG A 146 -1.45 -15.44 11.78
C ARG A 146 -2.41 -16.44 12.43
N ALA A 147 -2.15 -16.86 13.66
CA ALA A 147 -3.06 -17.77 14.38
C ALA A 147 -4.45 -17.14 14.61
N VAL A 148 -4.51 -15.83 14.83
CA VAL A 148 -5.78 -15.08 14.95
C VAL A 148 -6.51 -15.03 13.60
N LEU A 149 -5.81 -14.78 12.49
CA LEU A 149 -6.37 -14.78 11.14
C LEU A 149 -6.90 -16.17 10.75
N GLU A 150 -6.13 -17.24 11.01
CA GLU A 150 -6.55 -18.62 10.75
C GLU A 150 -7.80 -18.97 11.56
N THR A 151 -7.86 -18.53 12.83
CA THR A 151 -9.05 -18.70 13.68
C THR A 151 -10.27 -17.94 13.14
N LEU A 152 -10.07 -16.71 12.64
CA LEU A 152 -11.12 -15.91 12.00
C LEU A 152 -11.61 -16.58 10.72
N MET A 153 -10.72 -17.04 9.85
CA MET A 153 -11.08 -17.75 8.62
C MET A 153 -11.90 -19.02 8.91
N ALA A 154 -11.48 -19.81 9.91
CA ALA A 154 -12.20 -21.00 10.34
C ALA A 154 -13.61 -20.68 10.88
N LYS A 155 -13.77 -19.55 11.58
CA LYS A 155 -15.07 -19.10 12.13
C LYS A 155 -15.94 -18.37 11.10
N THR A 156 -15.39 -18.00 9.95
CA THR A 156 -16.11 -17.22 8.92
C THR A 156 -15.95 -17.84 7.53
N PRO A 157 -16.43 -19.09 7.31
CA PRO A 157 -16.19 -19.86 6.09
C PRO A 157 -16.78 -19.25 4.81
N LYS A 158 -17.68 -18.26 4.93
CA LYS A 158 -18.25 -17.53 3.78
C LYS A 158 -17.34 -16.38 3.28
N LEU A 159 -16.35 -15.93 4.06
CA LEU A 159 -15.42 -14.86 3.67
C LEU A 159 -14.39 -15.34 2.65
N THR A 160 -13.99 -16.61 2.68
CA THR A 160 -13.06 -17.19 1.69
C THR A 160 -13.69 -17.44 0.32
N ALA A 161 -15.02 -17.46 0.23
CA ALA A 161 -15.75 -17.71 -1.02
C ALA A 161 -15.99 -16.44 -1.85
N LEU A 162 -15.85 -15.25 -1.25
CA LEU A 162 -16.09 -13.98 -1.92
C LEU A 162 -14.76 -13.38 -2.37
N LYS A 163 -14.40 -13.61 -3.64
CA LYS A 163 -13.42 -12.71 -4.27
C LYS A 163 -14.07 -11.34 -4.40
N PRO A 164 -13.44 -10.26 -3.90
CA PRO A 164 -13.99 -8.93 -4.03
C PRO A 164 -14.20 -8.60 -5.51
N ILE A 165 -15.35 -8.02 -5.84
CA ILE A 165 -15.66 -7.50 -7.17
C ILE A 165 -15.18 -6.05 -7.17
N PRO A 166 -14.21 -5.68 -8.02
CA PRO A 166 -13.71 -4.32 -8.06
C PRO A 166 -14.78 -3.34 -8.56
N SER A 167 -14.65 -2.09 -8.12
CA SER A 167 -15.53 -0.99 -8.50
C SER A 167 -15.37 -0.66 -9.98
N ILE A 168 -16.42 -0.06 -10.57
CA ILE A 168 -16.41 0.37 -11.99
C ILE A 168 -15.28 1.38 -12.26
N ASP A 169 -14.91 2.20 -11.28
CA ASP A 169 -13.85 3.17 -11.46
C ASP A 169 -12.46 2.51 -11.48
N THR A 170 -12.26 1.44 -10.69
CA THR A 170 -11.08 0.57 -10.79
C THR A 170 -11.01 -0.16 -12.13
N LEU A 171 -12.16 -0.58 -12.67
CA LEU A 171 -12.24 -1.19 -14.00
C LEU A 171 -11.83 -0.21 -15.11
N LYS A 172 -12.38 1.01 -15.09
CA LYS A 172 -12.00 2.07 -16.04
C LYS A 172 -10.53 2.40 -15.93
N TYR A 173 -9.99 2.49 -14.71
CA TYR A 173 -8.57 2.70 -14.50
C TYR A 173 -7.74 1.58 -15.11
N LEU A 174 -8.04 0.30 -14.84
CA LEU A 174 -7.28 -0.82 -15.41
C LEU A 174 -7.29 -0.77 -16.94
N GLN A 175 -8.41 -0.39 -17.55
CA GLN A 175 -8.52 -0.25 -19.00
C GLN A 175 -7.63 0.87 -19.54
N THR A 176 -7.63 2.04 -18.89
CA THR A 176 -6.74 3.17 -19.21
C THR A 176 -5.27 2.81 -18.98
N TYR A 177 -4.96 2.24 -17.81
CA TYR A 177 -3.61 1.87 -17.38
C TYR A 177 -3.01 0.76 -18.24
N TYR A 178 -3.80 -0.24 -18.64
CA TYR A 178 -3.39 -1.27 -19.61
C TYR A 178 -2.99 -0.63 -20.94
N THR A 179 -3.81 0.31 -21.43
CA THR A 179 -3.58 0.99 -22.71
C THR A 179 -2.32 1.86 -22.67
N GLU A 180 -2.07 2.54 -21.55
CA GLU A 180 -0.91 3.41 -21.37
C GLU A 180 0.39 2.64 -21.09
N LEU A 181 0.35 1.55 -20.31
CA LEU A 181 1.55 0.77 -19.97
C LEU A 181 1.97 -0.24 -21.03
N LYS A 182 1.06 -0.72 -21.89
CA LYS A 182 1.40 -1.64 -22.99
C LYS A 182 2.49 -1.07 -23.93
N GLY A 183 2.66 0.26 -23.95
CA GLY A 183 3.74 0.93 -24.66
C GLY A 183 5.00 1.26 -23.83
N ARG A 184 4.97 1.17 -22.48
CA ARG A 184 6.03 1.72 -21.60
C ARG A 184 6.68 0.71 -20.64
N THR A 185 5.94 -0.27 -20.09
CA THR A 185 6.51 -1.29 -19.16
C THR A 185 5.91 -2.67 -19.42
N PRO A 186 6.47 -3.46 -20.36
CA PRO A 186 5.91 -4.74 -20.82
C PRO A 186 5.82 -5.83 -19.75
N GLU A 187 6.68 -5.79 -18.74
CA GLU A 187 6.78 -6.83 -17.70
C GLU A 187 5.63 -6.82 -16.67
N LYS A 188 4.90 -5.71 -16.54
CA LYS A 188 3.71 -5.59 -15.67
C LYS A 188 2.39 -5.90 -16.41
N VAL A 189 2.45 -6.07 -17.73
CA VAL A 189 1.30 -6.34 -18.63
C VAL A 189 0.62 -7.70 -18.38
N PRO A 190 1.34 -8.82 -18.11
CA PRO A 190 0.71 -10.13 -17.96
C PRO A 190 -0.27 -10.22 -16.79
N PHE A 191 -0.01 -9.48 -15.71
CA PHE A 191 -0.92 -9.41 -14.56
C PHE A 191 -2.22 -8.67 -14.92
N ILE A 192 -2.09 -7.52 -15.57
CA ILE A 192 -3.24 -6.70 -15.99
C ILE A 192 -4.10 -7.47 -16.99
N GLU A 193 -3.50 -8.23 -17.91
CA GLU A 193 -4.23 -9.10 -18.85
C GLU A 193 -5.00 -10.22 -18.14
N LYS A 194 -4.40 -10.82 -17.11
CA LYS A 194 -5.05 -11.87 -16.32
C LYS A 194 -6.25 -11.34 -15.54
N GLU A 195 -6.10 -10.19 -14.87
CA GLU A 195 -7.21 -9.58 -14.12
C GLU A 195 -8.30 -9.06 -15.05
N LEU A 196 -7.95 -8.40 -16.17
CA LEU A 196 -8.94 -8.02 -17.19
C LEU A 196 -9.68 -9.24 -17.76
N GLY A 197 -8.97 -10.33 -18.01
CA GLY A 197 -9.58 -11.59 -18.48
C GLY A 197 -10.58 -12.17 -17.47
N TYR A 198 -10.22 -12.19 -16.19
CA TYR A 198 -11.13 -12.60 -15.11
C TYR A 198 -12.37 -11.70 -15.05
N LEU A 199 -12.20 -10.38 -15.14
CA LEU A 199 -13.30 -9.42 -15.04
C LEU A 199 -14.25 -9.49 -16.23
N LEU A 200 -13.72 -9.64 -17.45
CA LEU A 200 -14.54 -9.86 -18.65
C LEU A 200 -15.34 -11.16 -18.56
N SER A 201 -14.76 -12.22 -17.95
CA SER A 201 -15.48 -13.47 -17.73
C SER A 201 -16.61 -13.31 -16.69
N LEU A 202 -16.37 -12.52 -15.63
CA LEU A 202 -17.35 -12.22 -14.60
C LEU A 202 -18.51 -11.37 -15.14
N GLU A 203 -18.21 -10.37 -15.98
CA GLU A 203 -19.22 -9.56 -16.66
C GLU A 203 -20.10 -10.42 -17.58
N ALA A 204 -19.48 -11.34 -18.34
CA ALA A 204 -20.19 -12.25 -19.23
C ALA A 204 -21.07 -13.27 -18.48
N GLU A 205 -20.68 -13.64 -17.26
CA GLU A 205 -21.44 -14.51 -16.36
C GLU A 205 -22.62 -13.75 -15.73
N LEU A 206 -22.38 -12.56 -15.18
CA LEU A 206 -23.42 -11.67 -14.65
C LEU A 206 -24.48 -11.30 -15.71
N ARG A 207 -24.05 -10.97 -16.94
CA ARG A 207 -24.98 -10.71 -18.06
C ARG A 207 -25.82 -11.95 -18.39
N ARG A 208 -25.24 -13.15 -18.34
CA ARG A 208 -25.99 -14.40 -18.55
C ARG A 208 -27.02 -14.65 -17.46
N GLU A 209 -26.67 -14.44 -16.20
CA GLU A 209 -27.61 -14.61 -15.08
C GLU A 209 -28.73 -13.56 -15.09
N LEU A 210 -28.42 -12.30 -15.38
CA LEU A 210 -29.40 -11.20 -15.44
C LEU A 210 -30.30 -11.24 -16.68
N LEU A 211 -29.82 -11.76 -17.81
CA LEU A 211 -30.61 -11.90 -19.04
C LEU A 211 -31.32 -13.26 -19.13
N GLY A 212 -30.83 -14.28 -18.43
CA GLY A 212 -31.41 -15.62 -18.36
C GLY A 212 -32.48 -15.79 -17.27
N SER A 213 -32.72 -14.78 -16.43
CA SER A 213 -33.75 -14.78 -15.39
C SER A 213 -35.09 -14.18 -15.85
N LYS A 214 -35.30 -14.05 -17.17
CA LYS A 214 -36.59 -13.76 -17.79
C LYS A 214 -37.17 -15.01 -18.47
N GLU A 215 -37.66 -15.96 -17.68
CA GLU A 215 -38.65 -16.96 -18.12
C GLU A 215 -39.82 -16.98 -17.15
#